data_AF-A0A6J8DL76-F1
#
_entry.id   AF-A0A6J8DL76-F1
#
_cell.length_a   1.000
_cell.length_b   1.000
_cell.length_c   1.000
_cell.angle_alpha   90.00
_cell.angle_beta   90.00
_cell.angle_gamma   90.00
#
_symmetry.space_group_name_H-M   'P 1'
#
loop_
_entity.id
_entity.type
_entity.pdbx_description
1 polymer ?
#
loop_
_entity_poly.entity_id
_entity_poly.type
_entity_poly.pdbx_seq_one_letter_code
_entity_poly.pdbx_strand_id
1 'polypeptide(L)'
;MAEYVQQSIEEMLPELEQMERVGICTGIETRKILKKRTNYEYKLRRRTKCKEDFMQYIKYEVDVLKLIHSRRQKVRYHHKKTEIEYAITCRIHNLFRMVTNRFPNDVKLWLSHIEFSQSRKEKANVSKFFTKMLQVHNKKADLWILAAKWEWENNNSPDNARHLLQQGIRYLSNSQPLWLEYFRMELLYAEKLRQRRSVLGIEEEETDKVSDSVLEGYVAEVVYKKAIEAIPGI
;
A
#
# COMPACT_ATOMS: atom_id res chain seq x y z
N MET A 1 -18.48 17.39 20.80
CA MET A 1 -18.86 17.05 19.41
C MET A 1 -18.45 18.15 18.45
N ALA A 2 -18.96 19.38 18.65
CA ALA A 2 -18.63 20.54 17.83
C ALA A 2 -17.16 20.97 17.94
N GLU A 3 -16.59 20.99 19.15
CA GLU A 3 -15.18 21.38 19.38
C GLU A 3 -14.17 20.58 18.55
N TYR A 4 -14.35 19.27 18.47
CA TYR A 4 -13.44 18.45 17.66
C TYR A 4 -13.67 18.62 16.14
N VAL A 5 -14.89 18.96 15.71
CA VAL A 5 -15.12 19.33 14.29
C VAL A 5 -14.41 20.65 14.01
N GLN A 6 -14.47 21.60 14.95
CA GLN A 6 -13.79 22.88 14.85
C GLN A 6 -12.27 22.71 14.76
N GLN A 7 -11.68 21.87 15.62
CA GLN A 7 -10.26 21.54 15.54
C GLN A 7 -9.87 20.94 14.19
N SER A 8 -10.65 19.96 13.69
CA SER A 8 -10.40 19.39 12.35
C SER A 8 -10.51 20.45 11.25
N ILE A 9 -11.43 21.42 11.38
CA ILE A 9 -11.55 22.54 10.44
C ILE A 9 -10.32 23.44 10.49
N GLU A 10 -9.84 23.78 11.68
CA GLU A 10 -8.66 24.62 11.88
C GLU A 10 -7.41 24.00 11.24
N GLU A 11 -7.22 22.68 11.38
CA GLU A 11 -6.15 21.94 10.71
C GLU A 11 -6.23 22.01 9.17
N MET A 12 -7.43 22.23 8.60
CA MET A 12 -7.66 22.32 7.15
C MET A 12 -7.53 23.74 6.59
N LEU A 13 -7.51 24.78 7.43
CA LEU A 13 -7.46 26.17 6.96
C LEU A 13 -6.13 26.51 6.25
N PRO A 14 -4.94 26.14 6.79
CA PRO A 14 -3.68 26.49 6.16
C PRO A 14 -3.58 25.96 4.73
N GLU A 15 -3.98 24.72 4.47
CA GLU A 15 -3.94 24.15 3.12
C GLU A 15 -4.86 24.88 2.14
N LEU A 16 -6.06 25.30 2.57
CA LEU A 16 -7.01 26.01 1.72
C LEU A 16 -6.54 27.44 1.41
N GLU A 17 -5.95 28.13 2.39
CA GLU A 17 -5.34 29.45 2.16
C GLU A 17 -4.18 29.35 1.16
N GLN A 18 -3.33 28.33 1.28
CA GLN A 18 -2.25 28.13 0.31
C GLN A 18 -2.80 27.80 -1.09
N MET A 19 -3.88 27.03 -1.20
CA MET A 19 -4.52 26.76 -2.50
C MET A 19 -5.01 28.04 -3.19
N GLU A 20 -5.51 29.00 -2.42
CA GLU A 20 -5.96 30.31 -2.91
C GLU A 20 -4.77 31.21 -3.27
N ARG A 21 -3.75 31.30 -2.40
CA ARG A 21 -2.52 32.08 -2.67
C ARG A 21 -1.78 31.62 -3.92
N VAL A 22 -1.77 30.32 -4.16
CA VAL A 22 -1.13 29.72 -5.33
C VAL A 22 -2.01 29.83 -6.59
N GLY A 23 -3.26 30.29 -6.46
CA GLY A 23 -4.20 30.46 -7.57
C GLY A 23 -4.72 29.15 -8.16
N ILE A 24 -4.64 28.03 -7.41
CA ILE A 24 -5.14 26.72 -7.86
C ILE A 24 -6.66 26.68 -7.75
N CYS A 25 -7.19 27.30 -6.70
CA CYS A 25 -8.63 27.40 -6.45
C CYS A 25 -9.00 28.86 -6.19
N THR A 26 -10.22 29.22 -6.59
CA THR A 26 -10.78 30.53 -6.25
C THR A 26 -11.33 30.52 -4.82
N GLY A 27 -11.43 31.68 -4.16
CA GLY A 27 -12.02 31.79 -2.82
C GLY A 27 -13.46 31.25 -2.71
N ILE A 28 -14.21 31.23 -3.82
CA ILE A 28 -15.56 30.63 -3.85
C ILE A 28 -15.47 29.10 -3.80
N GLU A 29 -14.50 28.51 -4.50
CA GLU A 29 -14.27 27.07 -4.51
C GLU A 29 -13.72 26.58 -3.18
N THR A 30 -12.78 27.29 -2.57
CA THR A 30 -12.22 26.93 -1.24
C THR A 30 -13.32 26.92 -0.19
N ARG A 31 -14.23 27.91 -0.19
CA ARG A 31 -15.43 27.91 0.68
C ARG A 31 -16.36 26.73 0.41
N LYS A 32 -16.58 26.36 -0.85
CA LYS A 32 -17.38 25.17 -1.22
C LYS A 32 -16.73 23.88 -0.74
N ILE A 33 -15.41 23.75 -0.86
CA ILE A 33 -14.64 22.60 -0.35
C ILE A 33 -14.76 22.53 1.17
N LEU A 34 -14.55 23.65 1.85
CA LEU A 34 -14.67 23.74 3.31
C LEU A 34 -16.07 23.30 3.77
N LYS A 35 -17.14 23.83 3.16
CA LYS A 35 -18.52 23.46 3.49
C LYS A 35 -18.81 21.97 3.26
N LYS A 36 -18.24 21.36 2.22
CA LYS A 36 -18.39 19.91 2.00
C LYS A 36 -17.64 19.10 3.05
N ARG A 37 -16.42 19.50 3.40
CA ARG A 37 -15.62 18.84 4.44
C ARG A 37 -16.27 18.93 5.81
N THR A 38 -16.77 20.10 6.20
CA THR A 38 -17.49 20.26 7.47
C THR A 38 -18.69 19.32 7.56
N ASN A 39 -19.46 19.19 6.48
CA ASN A 39 -20.59 18.25 6.43
C ASN A 39 -20.15 16.79 6.61
N TYR A 40 -19.03 16.37 6.02
CA TYR A 40 -18.49 15.03 6.22
C TYR A 40 -17.97 14.83 7.65
N GLU A 41 -17.28 15.80 8.24
CA GLU A 41 -16.82 15.75 9.63
C GLU A 41 -17.98 15.60 10.62
N TYR A 42 -19.08 16.34 10.40
CA TYR A 42 -20.30 16.16 11.19
C TYR A 42 -20.91 14.77 11.02
N LYS A 43 -20.92 14.22 9.80
CA LYS A 43 -21.40 12.85 9.54
C LYS A 43 -20.55 11.79 10.25
N LEU A 44 -19.22 11.91 10.19
CA LEU A 44 -18.28 10.95 10.79
C LEU A 44 -18.36 10.87 12.31
N ARG A 45 -18.79 11.96 12.96
CA ARG A 45 -18.91 12.02 14.41
C ARG A 45 -20.28 11.60 14.94
N ARG A 46 -21.28 11.36 14.07
CA ARG A 46 -22.59 10.81 14.47
C ARG A 46 -22.41 9.55 15.32
N ARG A 47 -23.35 9.31 16.24
CA ARG A 47 -23.34 8.13 17.13
C ARG A 47 -23.31 6.82 16.32
N THR A 48 -24.10 6.75 15.27
CA THR A 48 -24.08 5.66 14.28
C THR A 48 -23.14 6.03 13.14
N LYS A 49 -21.99 5.35 13.08
CA LYS A 49 -21.00 5.57 12.02
C LYS A 49 -21.18 4.52 10.93
N CYS A 50 -21.63 4.95 9.75
CA CYS A 50 -21.81 4.09 8.60
C CYS A 50 -20.51 4.00 7.79
N LYS A 51 -20.22 2.81 7.26
CA LYS A 51 -19.05 2.59 6.38
C LYS A 51 -19.14 3.45 5.12
N GLU A 52 -20.34 3.61 4.59
CA GLU A 52 -20.65 4.35 3.36
C GLU A 52 -20.26 5.82 3.49
N ASP A 53 -20.45 6.43 4.66
CA ASP A 53 -20.09 7.83 4.90
C ASP A 53 -18.57 8.05 4.78
N PHE A 54 -17.76 7.12 5.33
CA PHE A 54 -16.32 7.18 5.16
C PHE A 54 -15.91 6.98 3.70
N MET A 55 -16.53 6.02 3.01
CA MET A 55 -16.21 5.74 1.60
C MET A 55 -16.54 6.94 0.70
N GLN A 56 -17.68 7.60 0.94
CA GLN A 56 -18.05 8.83 0.25
C GLN A 56 -17.04 9.94 0.54
N TYR A 57 -16.59 10.07 1.79
CA TYR A 57 -15.64 11.10 2.14
C TYR A 57 -14.25 10.87 1.53
N ILE A 58 -13.75 9.63 1.60
CA ILE A 58 -12.49 9.22 0.96
C ILE A 58 -12.55 9.48 -0.55
N LYS A 59 -13.65 9.07 -1.21
CA LYS A 59 -13.85 9.33 -2.64
C LYS A 59 -13.78 10.83 -2.94
N TYR A 60 -14.46 11.64 -2.13
CA TYR A 60 -14.45 13.09 -2.28
C TYR A 60 -13.04 13.68 -2.13
N GLU A 61 -12.26 13.31 -1.11
CA GLU A 61 -10.89 13.80 -0.93
C GLU A 61 -9.95 13.34 -2.06
N VAL A 62 -10.11 12.11 -2.56
CA VAL A 62 -9.37 11.62 -3.74
C VAL A 62 -9.71 12.45 -4.98
N ASP A 63 -10.99 12.78 -5.20
CA ASP A 63 -11.41 13.61 -6.33
C ASP A 63 -10.90 15.05 -6.22
N VAL A 64 -10.87 15.62 -5.00
CA VAL A 64 -10.24 16.93 -4.74
C VAL A 64 -8.74 16.87 -5.05
N LEU A 65 -8.04 15.83 -4.63
CA LEU A 65 -6.62 15.65 -4.92
C LEU A 65 -6.35 15.55 -6.44
N LYS A 66 -7.17 14.79 -7.17
CA LYS A 66 -7.10 14.70 -8.64
C LYS A 66 -7.33 16.06 -9.30
N LEU A 67 -8.34 16.80 -8.85
CA LEU A 67 -8.62 18.16 -9.36
C LEU A 67 -7.43 19.08 -9.17
N ILE A 68 -6.85 19.10 -7.97
CA ILE A 68 -5.66 19.91 -7.65
C ILE A 68 -4.49 19.51 -8.55
N HIS A 69 -4.27 18.21 -8.73
CA HIS A 69 -3.20 17.71 -9.58
C HIS A 69 -3.36 18.18 -11.03
N SER A 70 -4.56 18.01 -11.62
CA SER A 70 -4.84 18.46 -12.98
C SER A 70 -4.70 19.99 -13.14
N ARG A 71 -5.08 20.78 -12.13
CA ARG A 71 -4.93 22.24 -12.18
C ARG A 71 -3.47 22.66 -12.07
N ARG A 72 -2.68 22.02 -11.21
CA ARG A 72 -1.23 22.28 -11.13
C ARG A 72 -0.53 22.00 -12.45
N GLN A 73 -0.89 20.92 -13.15
CA GLN A 73 -0.35 20.65 -14.49
C GLN A 73 -0.65 21.78 -15.48
N LYS A 74 -1.84 22.41 -15.39
CA LYS A 74 -2.23 23.54 -16.25
C LYS A 74 -1.51 24.84 -15.90
N VAL A 75 -1.45 25.18 -14.61
CA VAL A 75 -0.79 26.41 -14.12
C VAL A 75 0.73 26.32 -14.24
N ARG A 76 1.29 25.10 -14.33
CA ARG A 76 2.73 24.78 -14.37
C ARG A 76 3.52 25.33 -13.18
N TYR A 77 2.84 25.65 -12.08
CA TYR A 77 3.44 26.19 -10.87
C TYR A 77 3.35 25.15 -9.73
N HIS A 78 4.52 24.70 -9.27
CA HIS A 78 4.68 23.56 -8.36
C HIS A 78 5.07 23.96 -6.94
N HIS A 79 5.09 25.26 -6.62
CA HIS A 79 5.40 25.73 -5.28
C HIS A 79 4.36 25.20 -4.26
N LYS A 80 4.84 24.92 -3.03
CA LYS A 80 4.03 24.39 -1.91
C LYS A 80 3.24 23.12 -2.21
N LYS A 81 3.71 22.31 -3.17
CA LYS A 81 3.10 21.01 -3.49
C LYS A 81 2.99 20.13 -2.24
N THR A 82 4.04 20.09 -1.43
CA THR A 82 4.07 19.31 -0.19
C THR A 82 2.99 19.82 0.77
N GLU A 83 2.96 21.12 1.11
CA GLU A 83 1.97 21.67 2.05
C GLU A 83 0.51 21.35 1.68
N ILE A 84 0.16 21.34 0.39
CA ILE A 84 -1.21 21.12 -0.06
C ILE A 84 -1.49 19.64 -0.35
N GLU A 85 -0.72 19.00 -1.24
CA GLU A 85 -1.01 17.62 -1.65
C GLU A 85 -0.69 16.62 -0.54
N TYR A 86 0.38 16.84 0.24
CA TYR A 86 0.71 15.95 1.36
C TYR A 86 -0.34 16.02 2.46
N ALA A 87 -0.83 17.22 2.81
CA ALA A 87 -1.87 17.38 3.83
C ALA A 87 -3.16 16.62 3.45
N ILE A 88 -3.61 16.74 2.19
CA ILE A 88 -4.76 15.99 1.68
C ILE A 88 -4.47 14.47 1.66
N THR A 89 -3.27 14.07 1.27
CA THR A 89 -2.85 12.65 1.25
C THR A 89 -2.85 12.07 2.67
N CYS A 90 -2.30 12.78 3.65
CA CYS A 90 -2.34 12.41 5.06
C CYS A 90 -3.77 12.29 5.58
N ARG A 91 -4.67 13.20 5.19
CA ARG A 91 -6.10 13.11 5.54
C ARG A 91 -6.73 11.85 4.98
N ILE A 92 -6.48 11.53 3.71
CA ILE A 92 -6.97 10.29 3.08
C ILE A 92 -6.46 9.06 3.85
N HIS A 93 -5.17 9.02 4.21
CA HIS A 93 -4.62 7.92 5.02
C HIS A 93 -5.24 7.84 6.42
N ASN A 94 -5.51 8.97 7.06
CA ASN A 94 -6.18 9.01 8.36
C ASN A 94 -7.60 8.45 8.25
N LEU A 95 -8.35 8.82 7.22
CA LEU A 95 -9.68 8.29 6.96
C LEU A 95 -9.67 6.79 6.71
N PHE A 96 -8.77 6.30 5.83
CA PHE A 96 -8.61 4.86 5.63
C PHE A 96 -8.27 4.15 6.94
N ARG A 97 -7.34 4.68 7.73
CA ARG A 97 -6.97 4.11 9.04
C ARG A 97 -8.15 4.05 10.01
N MET A 98 -9.00 5.07 10.03
CA MET A 98 -10.21 5.07 10.87
C MET A 98 -11.21 4.00 10.42
N VAL A 99 -11.35 3.80 9.11
CA VAL A 99 -12.24 2.80 8.52
C VAL A 99 -11.72 1.39 8.77
N THR A 100 -10.45 1.12 8.47
CA THR A 100 -9.85 -0.21 8.59
C THR A 100 -9.76 -0.66 10.05
N ASN A 101 -9.51 0.25 11.00
CA ASN A 101 -9.55 -0.07 12.42
C ASN A 101 -10.97 -0.41 12.91
N ARG A 102 -12.01 0.14 12.28
CA ARG A 102 -13.41 -0.08 12.68
C ARG A 102 -14.03 -1.30 11.99
N PHE A 103 -13.71 -1.49 10.71
CA PHE A 103 -14.20 -2.57 9.87
C PHE A 103 -13.02 -3.41 9.37
N PRO A 104 -12.29 -4.09 10.28
CA PRO A 104 -11.08 -4.83 9.92
C PRO A 104 -11.39 -6.02 9.00
N ASN A 105 -12.60 -6.57 9.06
CA ASN A 105 -13.00 -7.76 8.32
C ASN A 105 -13.16 -7.53 6.80
N ASP A 106 -13.28 -6.28 6.36
CA ASP A 106 -13.51 -5.98 4.96
C ASP A 106 -12.20 -5.80 4.19
N VAL A 107 -11.80 -6.87 3.50
CA VAL A 107 -10.61 -6.90 2.65
C VAL A 107 -10.64 -5.81 1.58
N LYS A 108 -11.80 -5.45 1.03
CA LYS A 108 -11.89 -4.45 -0.04
C LYS A 108 -11.40 -3.08 0.42
N LEU A 109 -11.63 -2.73 1.68
CA LEU A 109 -11.18 -1.46 2.26
C LEU A 109 -9.66 -1.39 2.36
N TRP A 110 -9.03 -2.49 2.76
CA TRP A 110 -7.57 -2.60 2.79
C TRP A 110 -6.97 -2.50 1.39
N LEU A 111 -7.54 -3.23 0.41
CA LEU A 111 -7.09 -3.18 -0.98
C LEU A 111 -7.22 -1.78 -1.57
N SER A 112 -8.35 -1.09 -1.35
CA SER A 112 -8.51 0.30 -1.81
C SER A 112 -7.50 1.27 -1.18
N HIS A 113 -7.13 1.07 0.10
CA HIS A 113 -6.09 1.86 0.74
C HIS A 113 -4.70 1.60 0.13
N ILE A 114 -4.41 0.33 -0.16
CA ILE A 114 -3.17 -0.09 -0.81
C ILE A 114 -3.09 0.47 -2.24
N GLU A 115 -4.15 0.35 -3.05
CA GLU A 115 -4.24 0.89 -4.40
C GLU A 115 -4.00 2.42 -4.40
N PHE A 116 -4.60 3.14 -3.45
CA PHE A 116 -4.35 4.57 -3.28
C PHE A 116 -2.87 4.86 -3.01
N SER A 117 -2.25 4.14 -2.07
CA SER A 117 -0.84 4.33 -1.73
C SER A 117 0.12 3.92 -2.86
N GLN A 118 -0.24 2.88 -3.64
CA GLN A 118 0.45 2.50 -4.87
C GLN A 118 0.41 3.60 -5.93
N SER A 119 -0.76 4.24 -6.14
CA SER A 119 -0.89 5.36 -7.09
C SER A 119 0.02 6.55 -6.74
N ARG A 120 0.36 6.72 -5.46
CA ARG A 120 1.24 7.77 -4.95
C ARG A 120 2.72 7.36 -4.91
N LYS A 121 3.06 6.12 -5.30
CA LYS A 121 4.41 5.53 -5.25
C LYS A 121 5.01 5.48 -3.84
N GLU A 122 4.19 5.42 -2.80
CA GLU A 122 4.63 5.39 -1.41
C GLU A 122 4.95 3.96 -0.94
N LYS A 123 6.04 3.40 -1.45
CA LYS A 123 6.40 1.99 -1.24
C LYS A 123 6.42 1.58 0.24
N ALA A 124 7.07 2.38 1.09
CA ALA A 124 7.17 2.08 2.52
C ALA A 124 5.81 2.02 3.24
N ASN A 125 4.84 2.84 2.82
CA ASN A 125 3.51 2.84 3.40
C ASN A 125 2.72 1.60 2.94
N VAL A 126 2.84 1.24 1.66
CA VAL A 126 2.21 0.02 1.12
C VAL A 126 2.68 -1.23 1.88
N SER A 127 3.99 -1.41 2.10
CA SER A 127 4.53 -2.52 2.91
C SER A 127 3.93 -2.56 4.33
N LYS A 128 3.82 -1.38 4.98
CA LYS A 128 3.20 -1.26 6.31
C LYS A 128 1.71 -1.59 6.31
N PHE A 129 0.99 -1.27 5.23
CA PHE A 129 -0.43 -1.61 5.13
C PHE A 129 -0.64 -3.09 4.82
N PHE A 130 0.19 -3.70 3.98
CA PHE A 130 0.17 -5.15 3.76
C PHE A 130 0.42 -5.92 5.06
N THR A 131 1.45 -5.57 5.83
CA THR A 131 1.74 -6.24 7.11
C THR A 131 0.58 -6.11 8.10
N LYS A 132 -0.04 -4.93 8.23
CA LYS A 132 -1.25 -4.74 9.06
C LYS A 132 -2.45 -5.53 8.56
N MET A 133 -2.68 -5.56 7.24
CA MET A 133 -3.77 -6.32 6.64
C MET A 133 -3.61 -7.82 6.90
N LEU A 134 -2.39 -8.35 6.77
CA LEU A 134 -2.09 -9.77 6.97
C LEU A 134 -2.21 -10.20 8.45
N GLN A 135 -1.94 -9.28 9.40
CA GLN A 135 -2.19 -9.54 10.83
C GLN A 135 -3.68 -9.81 11.11
N VAL A 136 -4.58 -9.14 10.39
CA VAL A 136 -6.03 -9.34 10.51
C VAL A 136 -6.50 -10.53 9.66
N HIS A 137 -5.94 -10.70 8.46
CA HIS A 137 -6.39 -11.66 7.46
C HIS A 137 -5.38 -12.77 7.16
N ASN A 138 -4.87 -13.42 8.21
CA ASN A 138 -3.87 -14.48 8.07
C ASN A 138 -4.38 -15.76 7.39
N LYS A 139 -5.69 -16.03 7.39
CA LYS A 139 -6.30 -17.26 6.85
C LYS A 139 -6.44 -17.31 5.32
N LYS A 140 -6.21 -16.19 4.61
CA LYS A 140 -6.43 -16.10 3.16
C LYS A 140 -5.10 -16.14 2.41
N ALA A 141 -4.81 -17.25 1.75
CA ALA A 141 -3.57 -17.44 0.99
C ALA A 141 -3.37 -16.37 -0.10
N ASP A 142 -4.44 -16.00 -0.80
CA ASP A 142 -4.40 -15.00 -1.88
C ASP A 142 -3.81 -13.66 -1.44
N LEU A 143 -4.05 -13.25 -0.18
CA LEU A 143 -3.55 -11.99 0.35
C LEU A 143 -2.05 -12.04 0.63
N TRP A 144 -1.54 -13.18 1.07
CA TRP A 144 -0.11 -13.41 1.25
C TRP A 144 0.61 -13.38 -0.10
N ILE A 145 0.05 -14.05 -1.11
CA ILE A 145 0.58 -14.06 -2.47
C ILE A 145 0.57 -12.65 -3.06
N LEU A 146 -0.53 -11.91 -2.91
CA LEU A 146 -0.64 -10.53 -3.39
C LEU A 146 0.42 -9.61 -2.76
N ALA A 147 0.62 -9.71 -1.44
CA ALA A 147 1.62 -8.92 -0.73
C ALA A 147 3.05 -9.25 -1.19
N ALA A 148 3.37 -10.54 -1.31
CA ALA A 148 4.68 -11.00 -1.76
C ALA A 148 4.98 -10.58 -3.20
N LYS A 149 4.00 -10.73 -4.10
CA LYS A 149 4.11 -10.28 -5.50
C LYS A 149 4.39 -8.79 -5.59
N TRP A 150 3.71 -7.98 -4.78
CA TRP A 150 3.93 -6.53 -4.75
C TRP A 150 5.33 -6.15 -4.23
N GLU A 151 5.82 -6.79 -3.16
CA GLU A 151 7.18 -6.54 -2.65
C GLU A 151 8.25 -6.90 -3.68
N TRP A 152 8.02 -7.96 -4.44
CA TRP A 152 8.90 -8.40 -5.53
C TRP A 152 8.91 -7.42 -6.71
N GLU A 153 7.74 -7.15 -7.30
CA GLU A 153 7.61 -6.39 -8.55
C GLU A 153 7.80 -4.88 -8.34
N ASN A 154 7.23 -4.32 -7.26
CA ASN A 154 7.19 -2.87 -7.06
C ASN A 154 8.25 -2.37 -6.08
N ASN A 155 8.55 -3.13 -5.02
CA ASN A 155 9.53 -2.72 -4.01
C ASN A 155 10.95 -3.20 -4.30
N ASN A 156 11.14 -4.11 -5.27
CA ASN A 156 12.43 -4.74 -5.59
C ASN A 156 13.11 -5.36 -4.35
N SER A 157 12.33 -5.85 -3.39
CA SER A 157 12.83 -6.46 -2.16
C SER A 157 12.50 -7.96 -2.15
N PRO A 158 13.39 -8.82 -2.70
CA PRO A 158 13.19 -10.27 -2.73
C PRO A 158 13.16 -10.86 -1.31
N ASP A 159 13.94 -10.30 -0.38
CA ASP A 159 14.00 -10.76 1.01
C ASP A 159 12.69 -10.50 1.76
N ASN A 160 12.06 -9.34 1.56
CA ASN A 160 10.74 -9.07 2.15
C ASN A 160 9.68 -9.99 1.58
N ALA A 161 9.68 -10.23 0.27
CA ALA A 161 8.76 -11.17 -0.38
C ALA A 161 8.93 -12.59 0.18
N ARG A 162 10.17 -13.07 0.31
CA ARG A 162 10.52 -14.34 0.94
C ARG A 162 10.03 -14.41 2.38
N HIS A 163 10.28 -13.36 3.17
CA HIS A 163 9.85 -13.29 4.56
C HIS A 163 8.32 -13.39 4.70
N LEU A 164 7.57 -12.66 3.86
CA LEU A 164 6.11 -12.72 3.83
C LEU A 164 5.59 -14.11 3.46
N LEU A 165 6.17 -14.75 2.43
CA LEU A 165 5.75 -16.09 2.01
C LEU A 165 6.05 -17.14 3.10
N GLN A 166 7.23 -17.07 3.71
CA GLN A 166 7.60 -17.95 4.83
C GLN A 166 6.68 -17.73 6.04
N GLN A 167 6.33 -16.48 6.36
CA GLN A 167 5.33 -16.20 7.40
C GLN A 167 3.96 -16.77 7.04
N GLY A 168 3.51 -16.59 5.80
CA GLY A 168 2.25 -17.15 5.32
C GLY A 168 2.21 -18.67 5.43
N ILE A 169 3.28 -19.37 5.06
CA ILE A 169 3.39 -20.83 5.15
C ILE A 169 3.31 -21.31 6.60
N ARG A 170 3.82 -20.54 7.57
CA ARG A 170 3.67 -20.86 9.00
C ARG A 170 2.20 -20.83 9.44
N TYR A 171 1.39 -19.94 8.88
CA TYR A 171 -0.05 -19.88 9.18
C TYR A 171 -0.88 -20.87 8.35
N LEU A 172 -0.48 -21.11 7.10
CA LEU A 172 -1.20 -21.89 6.10
C LEU A 172 -0.27 -22.96 5.51
N SER A 173 0.16 -23.90 6.34
CA SER A 173 1.11 -24.96 5.96
C SER A 173 0.60 -25.84 4.82
N ASN A 174 -0.71 -26.07 4.75
CA ASN A 174 -1.31 -27.00 3.79
C ASN A 174 -1.74 -26.30 2.48
N SER A 175 -1.45 -25.02 2.33
CA SER A 175 -1.91 -24.22 1.18
C SER A 175 -0.99 -24.40 -0.03
N GLN A 176 -1.36 -25.32 -0.93
CA GLN A 176 -0.69 -25.53 -2.22
C GLN A 176 -0.39 -24.23 -3.01
N PRO A 177 -1.32 -23.28 -3.21
CA PRO A 177 -1.03 -22.08 -4.01
C PRO A 177 0.08 -21.22 -3.39
N LEU A 178 0.24 -21.25 -2.06
CA LEU A 178 1.26 -20.46 -1.38
C LEU A 178 2.66 -21.06 -1.57
N TRP A 179 2.76 -22.40 -1.49
CA TRP A 179 3.99 -23.12 -1.80
C TRP A 179 4.40 -22.98 -3.26
N LEU A 180 3.44 -23.06 -4.20
CA LEU A 180 3.71 -22.87 -5.62
C LEU A 180 4.25 -21.47 -5.91
N GLU A 181 3.63 -20.43 -5.35
CA GLU A 181 4.10 -19.06 -5.54
C GLU A 181 5.46 -18.83 -4.87
N TYR A 182 5.73 -19.49 -3.73
CA TYR A 182 7.05 -19.43 -3.10
C TYR A 182 8.13 -20.09 -3.96
N PHE A 183 7.88 -21.28 -4.45
CA PHE A 183 8.77 -21.98 -5.38
C PHE A 183 9.02 -21.16 -6.65
N ARG A 184 7.96 -20.62 -7.25
CA ARG A 184 8.03 -19.78 -8.45
C ARG A 184 8.88 -18.53 -8.22
N MET A 185 8.71 -17.85 -7.09
CA MET A 185 9.46 -16.65 -6.76
C MET A 185 10.97 -16.94 -6.62
N GLU A 186 11.35 -18.04 -5.96
CA GLU A 186 12.76 -18.43 -5.81
C GLU A 186 13.41 -18.77 -7.16
N LEU A 187 12.69 -19.45 -8.07
CA LEU A 187 13.20 -19.70 -9.43
C LEU A 187 13.42 -18.40 -10.22
N LEU A 188 12.46 -17.48 -10.18
CA LEU A 188 12.59 -16.17 -10.81
C LEU A 188 13.75 -15.35 -10.22
N TYR A 189 14.03 -15.52 -8.92
CA TYR A 189 15.18 -14.90 -8.27
C TYR A 189 16.51 -15.46 -8.75
N ALA A 190 16.62 -16.78 -8.84
CA ALA A 190 17.81 -17.43 -9.39
C ALA A 190 18.07 -16.97 -10.84
N GLU A 191 17.04 -16.91 -11.67
CA GLU A 191 17.16 -16.43 -13.06
C GLU A 191 17.61 -14.96 -13.12
N LYS A 192 16.98 -14.07 -12.33
CA LYS A 192 17.35 -12.65 -12.25
C LYS A 192 18.79 -12.47 -11.79
N LEU A 193 19.26 -13.31 -10.87
CA LEU A 193 20.64 -13.28 -10.38
C LEU A 193 21.63 -13.78 -11.45
N ARG A 194 21.29 -14.85 -12.20
CA ARG A 194 22.08 -15.33 -13.35
C ARG A 194 22.22 -14.25 -14.43
N GLN A 195 21.11 -13.61 -14.80
CA GLN A 195 21.12 -12.51 -15.78
C GLN A 195 22.00 -11.34 -15.29
N ARG A 196 21.90 -10.97 -14.01
CA ARG A 196 22.74 -9.93 -13.43
C ARG A 196 24.23 -10.29 -13.45
N ARG A 197 24.59 -11.53 -13.17
CA ARG A 197 25.99 -12.01 -13.25
C ARG A 197 26.51 -11.97 -14.69
N SER A 198 25.72 -12.45 -15.66
CA SER A 198 26.07 -12.42 -17.08
C SER A 198 26.31 -11.01 -17.59
N VAL A 199 25.50 -10.02 -17.17
CA VAL A 199 25.67 -8.61 -17.56
C VAL A 199 26.91 -7.98 -16.92
N LEU A 200 27.26 -8.38 -15.70
CA LEU A 200 28.41 -7.81 -14.98
C LEU A 200 29.76 -8.44 -15.37
N GLY A 201 29.76 -9.52 -16.17
CA GLY A 201 31.00 -10.19 -16.60
C GLY A 201 31.82 -10.75 -15.45
N ILE A 202 31.18 -11.07 -14.32
CA ILE A 202 31.84 -11.66 -13.15
C ILE A 202 32.16 -13.12 -13.50
N GLU A 203 33.43 -13.41 -13.72
CA GLU A 203 33.96 -14.78 -13.82
C GLU A 203 33.88 -15.48 -12.44
N GLU A 204 33.76 -16.81 -12.45
CA GLU A 204 33.34 -17.66 -11.31
C GLU A 204 34.23 -17.61 -10.04
N GLU A 205 35.34 -16.87 -10.05
CA GLU A 205 36.38 -16.98 -9.03
C GLU A 205 36.14 -16.16 -7.74
N GLU A 206 35.24 -15.17 -7.74
CA GLU A 206 34.98 -14.32 -6.56
C GLU A 206 33.50 -14.31 -6.14
N THR A 207 32.97 -15.44 -5.67
CA THR A 207 31.58 -15.46 -5.17
C THR A 207 31.40 -16.14 -3.80
N ASP A 208 30.53 -15.54 -2.99
CA ASP A 208 30.07 -16.09 -1.71
C ASP A 208 29.31 -17.40 -1.94
N LYS A 209 29.65 -18.46 -1.20
CA LYS A 209 28.99 -19.80 -1.24
C LYS A 209 27.45 -19.74 -1.16
N VAL A 210 26.90 -18.73 -0.48
CA VAL A 210 25.44 -18.51 -0.38
C VAL A 210 24.84 -18.10 -1.72
N SER A 211 25.54 -17.27 -2.49
CA SER A 211 25.10 -16.80 -3.80
C SER A 211 25.01 -17.95 -4.80
N ASP A 212 25.97 -18.89 -4.74
CA ASP A 212 25.99 -20.06 -5.63
C ASP A 212 24.89 -21.06 -5.31
N SER A 213 24.60 -21.30 -4.03
CA SER A 213 23.48 -22.16 -3.62
C SER A 213 22.10 -21.67 -4.11
N VAL A 214 21.92 -20.35 -4.20
CA VAL A 214 20.69 -19.75 -4.76
C VAL A 214 20.66 -19.94 -6.29
N LEU A 215 21.81 -19.81 -6.95
CA LEU A 215 21.92 -19.90 -8.41
C LEU A 215 21.78 -21.31 -8.94
N GLU A 216 22.27 -22.30 -8.21
CA GLU A 216 22.07 -23.71 -8.51
C GLU A 216 20.61 -24.14 -8.28
N GLY A 217 19.78 -23.28 -7.67
CA GLY A 217 18.37 -23.56 -7.42
C GLY A 217 18.14 -24.45 -6.21
N TYR A 218 19.16 -24.69 -5.38
CA TYR A 218 19.06 -25.52 -4.18
C TYR A 218 17.98 -25.02 -3.22
N VAL A 219 17.82 -23.69 -3.11
CA VAL A 219 16.75 -23.09 -2.30
C VAL A 219 15.37 -23.49 -2.83
N ALA A 220 15.16 -23.47 -4.14
CA ALA A 220 13.89 -23.88 -4.74
C ALA A 220 13.63 -25.39 -4.53
N GLU A 221 14.66 -26.23 -4.63
CA GLU A 221 14.55 -27.66 -4.34
C GLU A 221 14.15 -27.93 -2.87
N VAL A 222 14.76 -27.22 -1.92
CA VAL A 222 14.42 -27.31 -0.50
C VAL A 222 12.96 -26.90 -0.27
N VAL A 223 12.49 -25.84 -0.94
CA VAL A 223 11.09 -25.41 -0.87
C VAL A 223 10.16 -26.50 -1.39
N TYR A 224 10.50 -27.12 -2.52
CA TYR A 224 9.71 -28.20 -3.11
C TYR A 224 9.62 -29.43 -2.19
N LYS A 225 10.75 -29.88 -1.62
CA LYS A 225 10.76 -31.00 -0.65
C LYS A 225 9.88 -30.71 0.56
N LYS A 226 10.01 -29.51 1.14
CA LYS A 226 9.16 -29.07 2.26
C LYS A 226 7.68 -28.96 1.90
N ALA A 227 7.36 -28.59 0.66
CA ALA A 227 5.99 -28.54 0.19
C ALA A 227 5.35 -29.95 0.12
N ILE A 228 6.11 -30.95 -0.34
CA ILE A 228 5.66 -32.36 -0.36
C ILE A 228 5.43 -32.88 1.07
N GLU A 229 6.35 -32.59 1.99
CA GLU A 229 6.19 -32.97 3.40
C GLU A 229 4.97 -32.32 4.05
N ALA A 230 4.68 -31.07 3.71
CA ALA A 230 3.59 -30.29 4.28
C ALA A 230 2.20 -30.64 3.69
N ILE A 231 2.14 -31.19 2.47
CA ILE A 231 0.90 -31.56 1.79
C ILE A 231 0.95 -33.06 1.45
N PRO A 232 0.60 -33.94 2.39
CA PRO A 232 0.52 -35.37 2.11
C PRO A 232 -0.65 -35.64 1.15
N GLY A 233 -0.34 -36.10 -0.06
CA GLY A 233 -1.33 -36.50 -1.07
C GLY A 233 -1.20 -35.86 -2.46
N ILE A 234 -0.10 -35.15 -2.75
CA ILE A 234 0.33 -34.78 -4.11
C ILE A 234 1.43 -35.73 -4.55
#